data_AF-A0A7J8F3C3-F1
#
_entry.id   AF-A0A7J8F3C3-F1
#
_cell.length_a   1.000
_cell.length_b   1.000
_cell.length_c   1.000
_cell.angle_alpha   90.00
_cell.angle_beta   90.00
_cell.angle_gamma   90.00
#
_symmetry.space_group_name_H-M   'P 1'
#
loop_
_entity.id
_entity.type
_entity.pdbx_description
1 polymer ?
#
loop_
_entity_poly.entity_id
_entity_poly.type
_entity_poly.pdbx_seq_one_letter_code
_entity_poly.pdbx_strand_id
1 'polypeptide(L)'
;MPPHLLQEVHPPVASQIQRREDQRHVAATCYLPNPNVPLPMPPRQKTCPCCRKEVKRKKIVHVNKLQKTIGRLEVKCKNAEAGCLVTCPLAHRKGHQDSCPFELMACPNEGCTEQVPRGVLTEHRQQCLHGIQQRCPLGCGATLGPAERAHHNCYRQLREAWDQRQEHSRTLVLCLLRRLRKLHRTTNLIRRQLAQLGDFLEDDTLLMSTRQEETEATPENSNGAEVWRGQRQSGI
;
A
#
# COMPACT_ATOMS: atom_id res chain seq x y z
N MET A 1 -2.05 -19.02 -63.84
CA MET A 1 -3.51 -19.03 -64.07
C MET A 1 -3.81 -20.36 -64.75
N PRO A 2 -4.46 -21.35 -64.11
CA PRO A 2 -5.69 -21.27 -63.30
C PRO A 2 -5.58 -22.06 -61.96
N PRO A 3 -6.67 -22.50 -61.31
CA PRO A 3 -7.38 -21.78 -60.25
C PRO A 3 -7.12 -22.34 -58.84
N HIS A 4 -7.15 -21.44 -57.84
CA HIS A 4 -7.10 -21.79 -56.43
C HIS A 4 -8.41 -22.45 -55.97
N LEU A 5 -8.30 -23.67 -55.47
CA LEU A 5 -9.32 -24.36 -54.67
C LEU A 5 -9.48 -23.65 -53.32
N LEU A 6 -10.69 -23.18 -53.04
CA LEU A 6 -11.13 -22.74 -51.72
C LEU A 6 -11.22 -23.97 -50.81
N GLN A 7 -10.30 -24.07 -49.85
CA GLN A 7 -10.41 -25.01 -48.75
C GLN A 7 -11.09 -24.29 -47.58
N GLU A 8 -12.38 -24.58 -47.41
CA GLU A 8 -13.17 -24.24 -46.22
C GLU A 8 -12.51 -24.91 -44.99
N VAL A 9 -11.87 -24.11 -44.15
CA VAL A 9 -11.31 -24.57 -42.87
C VAL A 9 -12.43 -24.53 -41.82
N HIS A 10 -13.09 -25.66 -41.63
CA HIS A 10 -13.91 -25.88 -40.43
C HIS A 10 -12.99 -25.95 -39.19
N PRO A 11 -13.24 -25.16 -38.14
CA PRO A 11 -12.46 -25.27 -36.91
C PRO A 11 -12.82 -26.56 -36.13
N PRO A 12 -11.83 -27.19 -35.46
CA PRO A 12 -12.01 -28.48 -34.80
C PRO A 12 -12.88 -28.38 -33.52
N VAL A 13 -13.72 -29.40 -33.32
CA VAL A 13 -14.64 -29.64 -32.20
C VAL A 13 -13.94 -29.78 -30.83
N ALA A 14 -12.61 -29.62 -30.77
CA ALA A 14 -11.79 -29.75 -29.56
C ALA A 14 -11.94 -28.58 -28.56
N SER A 15 -12.59 -27.47 -28.93
CA SER A 15 -12.72 -26.28 -28.07
C SER A 15 -13.95 -26.28 -27.14
N GLN A 16 -14.83 -27.29 -27.24
CA GLN A 16 -16.01 -27.42 -26.37
C GLN A 16 -15.86 -28.45 -25.23
N ILE A 17 -14.84 -29.32 -25.29
CA ILE A 17 -14.56 -30.30 -24.23
C ILE A 17 -13.77 -29.65 -23.08
N GLN A 18 -12.80 -28.77 -23.39
CA GLN A 18 -12.02 -28.05 -22.39
C GLN A 18 -12.90 -27.17 -21.47
N ARG A 19 -13.96 -26.55 -22.01
CA ARG A 19 -14.87 -25.71 -21.22
C ARG A 19 -15.83 -26.50 -20.31
N ARG A 20 -15.99 -27.81 -20.51
CA ARG A 20 -16.81 -28.66 -19.62
C ARG A 20 -16.00 -29.29 -18.49
N GLU A 21 -14.69 -29.42 -18.63
CA GLU A 21 -13.80 -29.93 -17.56
C GLU A 21 -13.35 -28.83 -16.59
N ASP A 22 -13.24 -27.58 -17.05
CA ASP A 22 -13.04 -26.42 -16.16
C ASP A 22 -14.26 -26.13 -15.28
N GLN A 23 -15.45 -26.55 -15.70
CA GLN A 23 -16.70 -26.35 -14.93
C GLN A 23 -17.02 -27.49 -13.96
N ARG A 24 -16.22 -28.58 -13.97
CA ARG A 24 -16.33 -29.70 -13.01
C ARG A 24 -15.25 -29.67 -11.92
N HIS A 25 -14.21 -28.85 -12.06
CA HIS A 25 -13.20 -28.64 -11.01
C HIS A 25 -13.56 -27.58 -9.96
N VAL A 26 -14.72 -26.93 -10.07
CA VAL A 26 -15.20 -25.95 -9.06
C VAL A 26 -16.04 -26.59 -7.95
N ALA A 27 -16.25 -27.92 -7.98
CA ALA A 27 -17.16 -28.61 -7.05
C ALA A 27 -16.51 -29.63 -6.09
N ALA A 28 -15.17 -29.69 -6.01
CA ALA A 28 -14.50 -30.69 -5.18
C ALA A 28 -13.23 -30.19 -4.49
N THR A 29 -13.33 -29.07 -3.77
CA THR A 29 -12.49 -28.86 -2.59
C THR A 29 -13.36 -29.04 -1.36
N CYS A 30 -13.48 -30.30 -0.93
CA CYS A 30 -13.76 -30.62 0.46
C CYS A 30 -12.62 -30.02 1.29
N TYR A 31 -12.82 -28.79 1.77
CA TYR A 31 -11.97 -28.18 2.76
C TYR A 31 -11.97 -29.07 4.00
N LEU A 32 -10.87 -29.79 4.21
CA LEU A 32 -10.46 -30.21 5.54
C LEU A 32 -10.30 -28.92 6.38
N PRO A 33 -11.09 -28.70 7.45
CA PRO A 33 -10.99 -27.47 8.20
C PRO A 33 -9.66 -27.45 8.97
N ASN A 34 -8.79 -26.52 8.61
CA ASN A 34 -7.71 -26.05 9.46
C ASN A 34 -8.32 -25.45 10.75
N PRO A 35 -7.92 -25.89 11.96
CA PRO A 35 -8.56 -25.51 13.22
C PRO A 35 -8.40 -24.03 13.61
N ASN A 36 -7.65 -23.23 12.83
CA ASN A 36 -7.38 -21.81 13.13
C ASN A 36 -8.01 -20.79 12.18
N VAL A 37 -8.87 -21.20 11.23
CA VAL A 37 -9.61 -20.26 10.39
C VAL A 37 -11.01 -20.05 10.98
N PRO A 38 -11.42 -18.82 11.33
CA PRO A 38 -12.81 -18.54 11.65
C PRO A 38 -13.67 -18.93 10.45
N LEU A 39 -14.43 -20.01 10.58
CA LEU A 39 -15.37 -20.43 9.55
C LEU A 39 -16.26 -19.23 9.19
N PRO A 40 -16.49 -18.95 7.88
CA PRO A 40 -17.51 -17.98 7.52
C PRO A 40 -18.81 -18.40 8.20
N MET A 41 -19.41 -17.47 8.97
CA MET A 41 -20.63 -17.76 9.72
C MET A 41 -21.64 -18.39 8.75
N PRO A 42 -22.25 -19.54 9.11
CA PRO A 42 -23.24 -20.16 8.25
C PRO A 42 -24.31 -19.12 7.90
N PRO A 43 -24.78 -19.08 6.64
CA PRO A 43 -25.80 -18.12 6.24
C PRO A 43 -26.96 -18.21 7.24
N ARG A 44 -27.32 -17.05 7.82
CA ARG A 44 -28.36 -16.97 8.87
C ARG A 44 -29.62 -17.69 8.38
N GLN A 45 -29.87 -18.87 8.93
CA GLN A 45 -31.02 -19.68 8.56
C GLN A 45 -32.30 -18.88 8.86
N LYS A 46 -33.19 -18.77 7.86
CA LYS A 46 -34.49 -18.08 8.01
C LYS A 46 -35.53 -18.96 8.71
N THR A 47 -35.17 -20.20 9.06
CA THR A 47 -36.02 -21.19 9.70
C THR A 47 -35.37 -21.67 10.99
N CYS A 48 -36.19 -21.99 11.99
CA CYS A 48 -35.75 -22.51 13.27
C CYS A 48 -35.22 -23.95 13.09
N PRO A 49 -33.99 -24.27 13.52
CA PRO A 49 -33.44 -25.62 13.36
C PRO A 49 -34.21 -26.69 14.14
N CYS A 50 -34.92 -26.33 15.22
CA CYS A 50 -35.66 -27.30 16.04
C CYS A 50 -37.04 -27.64 15.47
N CYS A 51 -37.74 -26.67 14.87
CA CYS A 51 -39.14 -26.85 14.44
C CYS A 51 -39.43 -26.44 12.99
N ARG A 52 -38.39 -26.08 12.23
CA ARG A 52 -38.41 -25.65 10.81
C ARG A 52 -39.31 -24.45 10.48
N LYS A 53 -39.92 -23.79 11.48
CA LYS A 53 -40.76 -22.59 11.31
C LYS A 53 -39.93 -21.36 10.92
N GLU A 54 -40.51 -20.44 10.16
CA GLU A 54 -39.83 -19.19 9.76
C GLU A 54 -39.52 -18.30 10.98
N VAL A 55 -38.28 -17.83 11.07
CA VAL A 55 -37.79 -16.94 12.13
C VAL A 55 -37.59 -15.55 11.57
N LYS A 56 -38.47 -14.62 11.97
CA LYS A 56 -38.32 -13.19 11.65
C LYS A 56 -37.26 -12.57 12.56
N ARG A 57 -36.27 -11.86 12.00
CA ARG A 57 -35.18 -11.21 12.76
C ARG A 57 -35.69 -10.31 13.90
N LYS A 58 -36.79 -9.58 13.67
CA LYS A 58 -37.44 -8.70 14.66
C LYS A 58 -37.98 -9.44 15.88
N LYS A 59 -38.18 -10.76 15.79
CA LYS A 59 -38.68 -11.61 16.88
C LYS A 59 -37.57 -12.34 17.63
N ILE A 60 -36.30 -12.17 17.25
CA ILE A 60 -35.17 -12.74 17.98
C ILE A 60 -34.92 -11.88 19.21
N VAL A 61 -35.13 -12.47 20.39
CA VAL A 61 -34.92 -11.80 21.68
C VAL A 61 -33.59 -12.26 22.27
N HIS A 62 -32.78 -11.30 22.72
CA HIS A 62 -31.59 -11.61 23.50
C HIS A 62 -32.00 -11.88 24.95
N VAL A 63 -31.74 -13.10 25.42
CA VAL A 63 -32.12 -13.51 26.78
C VAL A 63 -31.02 -13.13 27.77
N ASN A 64 -30.99 -11.86 28.17
CA ASN A 64 -29.94 -11.29 29.05
C ASN A 64 -29.79 -12.05 30.38
N LYS A 65 -30.91 -12.55 30.95
CA LYS A 65 -30.87 -13.35 32.19
C LYS A 65 -30.08 -14.65 32.00
N LEU A 66 -30.30 -15.33 30.87
CA LEU A 66 -29.58 -16.55 30.51
C LEU A 66 -28.10 -16.26 30.28
N GLN A 67 -27.77 -15.19 29.55
CA GLN A 67 -26.37 -14.77 29.35
C GLN A 67 -25.65 -14.49 30.68
N LYS A 68 -26.31 -13.81 31.64
CA LYS A 68 -25.74 -13.59 32.97
C LYS A 68 -25.53 -14.89 33.73
N THR A 69 -26.46 -15.85 33.65
CA THR A 69 -26.30 -17.16 34.29
C THR A 69 -25.14 -17.93 33.68
N ILE A 70 -25.02 -17.97 32.36
CA ILE A 70 -23.89 -18.59 31.66
C ILE A 70 -22.57 -17.92 32.05
N GLY A 71 -22.55 -16.59 32.14
CA GLY A 71 -21.36 -15.83 32.54
C GLY A 71 -20.88 -16.08 33.97
N ARG A 72 -21.78 -16.50 34.87
CA ARG A 72 -21.46 -16.86 36.26
C ARG A 72 -20.94 -18.29 36.44
N LEU A 73 -21.01 -19.12 35.40
CA LEU A 73 -20.48 -20.49 35.46
C LEU A 73 -18.99 -20.44 35.76
N GLU A 74 -18.57 -21.16 36.79
CA GLU A 74 -17.16 -21.31 37.13
C GLU A 74 -16.47 -22.20 36.10
N VAL A 75 -15.38 -21.69 35.53
CA VAL A 75 -14.58 -22.41 34.54
C VAL A 75 -13.12 -22.36 34.93
N LYS A 76 -12.42 -23.48 34.69
CA LYS A 76 -10.96 -23.54 34.81
C LYS A 76 -10.31 -22.68 33.72
N CYS A 77 -9.14 -22.12 34.02
CA CYS A 77 -8.33 -21.45 33.02
C CYS A 77 -8.00 -22.40 31.86
N LYS A 78 -7.90 -21.86 30.63
CA LYS A 78 -7.45 -22.61 29.45
C LYS A 78 -6.05 -23.21 29.67
N ASN A 79 -5.20 -22.53 30.42
CA ASN A 79 -3.84 -22.95 30.73
C ASN A 79 -3.76 -23.82 32.00
N ALA A 80 -4.86 -24.48 32.38
CA ALA A 80 -4.85 -25.39 33.53
C ALA A 80 -3.88 -26.56 33.34
N GLU A 81 -3.75 -27.06 32.11
CA GLU A 81 -2.77 -28.10 31.75
C GLU A 81 -1.33 -27.62 31.92
N ALA A 82 -1.08 -26.32 31.73
CA ALA A 82 0.23 -25.70 31.94
C ALA A 82 0.50 -25.36 33.43
N GLY A 83 -0.45 -25.60 34.34
CA GLY A 83 -0.29 -25.37 35.78
C GLY A 83 -1.10 -24.21 36.36
N CYS A 84 -1.96 -23.55 35.58
CA CYS A 84 -2.84 -22.51 36.12
C CYS A 84 -3.99 -23.12 36.95
N LEU A 85 -3.99 -22.90 38.27
CA LEU A 85 -5.04 -23.40 39.16
C LEU A 85 -6.27 -22.49 39.29
N VAL A 86 -6.28 -21.35 38.58
CA VAL A 86 -7.36 -20.36 38.69
C VAL A 86 -8.65 -20.91 38.08
N THR A 87 -9.70 -20.90 38.89
CA THR A 87 -11.09 -21.09 38.47
C THR A 87 -11.81 -19.76 38.64
N CYS A 88 -12.48 -19.29 37.60
CA CYS A 88 -13.15 -17.99 37.61
C CYS A 88 -14.46 -18.03 36.82
N PRO A 89 -15.39 -17.08 37.03
CA PRO A 89 -16.59 -16.98 36.22
C PRO A 89 -16.25 -16.82 34.73
N LEU A 90 -17.01 -17.49 33.87
CA LEU A 90 -16.80 -17.44 32.41
C LEU A 90 -16.74 -16.01 31.86
N ALA A 91 -17.50 -15.08 32.44
CA ALA A 91 -17.48 -13.65 32.08
C ALA A 91 -16.12 -12.98 32.32
N HIS A 92 -15.34 -13.41 33.31
CA HIS A 92 -14.05 -12.82 33.68
C HIS A 92 -12.85 -13.58 33.11
N ARG A 93 -13.08 -14.71 32.45
CA ARG A 93 -12.02 -15.55 31.86
C ARG A 93 -11.06 -14.77 30.97
N LYS A 94 -11.57 -13.83 30.17
CA LYS A 94 -10.74 -13.02 29.27
C LYS A 94 -9.77 -12.11 30.04
N GLY A 95 -10.25 -11.40 31.07
CA GLY A 95 -9.38 -10.57 31.91
C GLY A 95 -8.30 -11.36 32.64
N HIS A 96 -8.60 -12.59 33.06
CA HIS A 96 -7.57 -13.50 33.58
C HIS A 96 -6.59 -13.94 32.50
N GLN A 97 -7.04 -14.32 31.30
CA GLN A 97 -6.15 -14.71 30.20
C GLN A 97 -5.16 -13.59 29.86
N ASP A 98 -5.63 -12.35 29.88
CA ASP A 98 -4.80 -11.14 29.64
C ASP A 98 -3.73 -10.92 30.72
N SER A 99 -3.80 -11.59 31.87
CA SER A 99 -2.82 -11.50 32.98
C SER A 99 -2.23 -12.86 33.40
N CYS A 100 -2.60 -13.96 32.75
CA CYS A 100 -2.21 -15.30 33.16
C CYS A 100 -0.68 -15.52 33.00
N PRO A 101 0.03 -15.98 34.05
CA PRO A 101 1.48 -16.25 33.95
C PRO A 101 1.80 -17.46 33.07
N PHE A 102 0.83 -18.34 32.84
CA PHE A 102 0.97 -19.53 32.01
C PHE A 102 0.54 -19.33 30.55
N GLU A 103 0.10 -18.12 30.18
CA GLU A 103 -0.19 -17.81 28.78
C GLU A 103 1.12 -17.85 27.99
N LEU A 104 1.13 -18.62 26.90
CA LEU A 104 2.27 -18.66 25.98
C LEU A 104 2.35 -17.33 25.22
N MET A 105 3.52 -16.72 25.28
CA MET A 105 3.84 -15.49 24.56
C MET A 105 5.00 -15.77 23.62
N ALA A 106 4.90 -15.28 22.39
CA ALA A 106 6.05 -15.25 21.49
C ALA A 106 7.11 -14.30 22.07
N CYS A 107 8.38 -14.69 21.95
CA CYS A 107 9.49 -13.81 22.29
C CYS A 107 9.44 -12.54 21.41
N PRO A 108 9.58 -11.33 21.98
CA PRO A 108 9.57 -10.08 21.20
C PRO A 108 10.89 -9.84 20.45
N ASN A 109 11.94 -10.61 20.72
CA ASN A 109 13.22 -10.45 20.06
C ASN A 109 13.11 -10.96 18.62
N GLU A 110 13.44 -10.09 17.66
CA GLU A 110 13.48 -10.43 16.23
C GLU A 110 14.36 -11.67 15.99
N GLY A 111 13.80 -12.66 15.27
CA GLY A 111 14.47 -13.92 14.97
C GLY A 111 14.27 -15.03 16.02
N CYS A 112 13.70 -14.75 17.19
CA CYS A 112 13.37 -15.80 18.17
C CYS A 112 11.95 -16.36 17.91
N THR A 113 11.85 -17.63 17.50
CA THR A 113 10.56 -18.32 17.28
C THR A 113 10.02 -19.04 18.52
N GLU A 114 10.70 -18.91 19.66
CA GLU A 114 10.31 -19.56 20.91
C GLU A 114 9.01 -18.97 21.48
N GLN A 115 8.14 -19.86 21.95
CA GLN A 115 6.95 -19.50 22.72
C GLN A 115 7.16 -19.89 24.17
N VAL A 116 7.19 -18.90 25.05
CA VAL A 116 7.48 -19.10 26.47
C VAL A 116 6.32 -18.61 27.33
N PRO A 117 6.02 -19.27 28.47
CA PRO A 117 5.02 -18.77 29.40
C PRO A 117 5.35 -17.36 29.86
N ARG A 118 4.34 -16.50 29.98
CA ARG A 118 4.51 -15.10 30.38
C ARG A 118 5.30 -14.92 31.67
N GLY A 119 5.12 -15.81 32.65
CA GLY A 119 5.83 -15.78 33.94
C GLY A 119 7.34 -15.95 33.82
N VAL A 120 7.83 -16.68 32.80
CA VAL A 120 9.26 -16.93 32.56
C VAL A 120 9.82 -16.12 31.39
N LEU A 121 8.98 -15.31 30.73
CA LEU A 121 9.39 -14.49 29.58
C LEU A 121 10.51 -13.51 29.92
N THR A 122 10.51 -12.97 31.14
CA THR A 122 11.57 -12.06 31.61
C THR A 122 12.91 -12.75 31.74
N GLU A 123 12.93 -13.98 32.27
CA GLU A 123 14.14 -14.81 32.37
C GLU A 123 14.64 -15.21 30.97
N HIS A 124 13.73 -15.68 30.10
CA HIS A 124 14.07 -15.98 28.71
C HIS A 124 14.72 -14.77 28.02
N ARG A 125 14.19 -13.55 28.22
CA ARG A 125 14.76 -12.34 27.60
C ARG A 125 16.22 -12.11 27.99
N GLN A 126 16.63 -12.42 29.22
CA GLN A 126 18.02 -12.25 29.66
C GLN A 126 18.97 -13.27 29.02
N GLN A 127 18.46 -14.45 28.67
CA GLN A 127 19.24 -15.56 28.12
C GLN A 127 19.05 -15.74 26.61
N CYS A 128 18.14 -14.97 26.00
CA CYS A 128 17.77 -15.11 24.60
C CYS A 128 18.95 -14.75 23.71
N LEU A 129 19.45 -15.73 22.94
CA LEU A 129 20.57 -15.53 22.00
C LEU A 129 20.29 -14.41 20.98
N HIS A 130 19.04 -14.28 20.56
CA HIS A 130 18.59 -13.23 19.65
C HIS A 130 18.46 -11.85 20.34
N GLY A 131 18.22 -11.83 21.65
CA GLY A 131 18.23 -10.59 22.45
C GLY A 131 19.63 -10.00 22.65
N ILE A 132 20.69 -10.78 22.40
CA ILE A 132 22.10 -10.35 22.49
C ILE A 132 22.60 -9.78 21.15
N GLN A 133 21.71 -9.60 20.16
CA GLN A 133 22.05 -8.82 18.98
C GLN A 133 22.45 -7.40 19.39
N GLN A 134 23.72 -7.05 19.18
CA GLN A 134 24.24 -5.71 19.49
C GLN A 134 24.75 -5.07 18.22
N ARG A 135 24.75 -3.74 18.21
CA ARG A 135 25.40 -2.97 17.16
C ARG A 135 26.89 -3.29 17.15
N CYS A 136 27.48 -3.31 15.96
CA CYS A 136 28.91 -3.47 15.80
C CYS A 136 29.65 -2.42 16.65
N PRO A 137 30.60 -2.82 17.53
CA PRO A 137 31.30 -1.90 18.42
C PRO A 137 32.17 -0.89 17.66
N LEU A 138 32.55 -1.22 16.42
CA LEU A 138 33.30 -0.34 15.52
C LEU A 138 32.41 0.69 14.81
N GLY A 139 31.09 0.67 15.03
CA GLY A 139 30.19 1.72 14.55
C GLY A 139 29.77 1.62 13.08
N CYS A 140 29.92 0.48 12.41
CA CYS A 140 29.45 0.32 11.03
C CYS A 140 27.91 0.31 10.87
N GLY A 141 27.18 0.27 11.98
CA GLY A 141 25.71 0.26 11.99
C GLY A 141 25.08 -1.13 11.79
N ALA A 142 25.87 -2.19 11.56
CA ALA A 142 25.36 -3.56 11.50
C ALA A 142 24.91 -4.04 12.89
N THR A 143 23.75 -4.69 12.95
CA THR A 143 23.29 -5.43 14.13
C THR A 143 23.78 -6.87 13.98
N LEU A 144 24.54 -7.35 14.97
CA LEU A 144 25.22 -8.64 14.90
C LEU A 144 24.85 -9.50 16.10
N GLY A 145 24.44 -10.73 15.82
CA GLY A 145 24.33 -11.78 16.83
C GLY A 145 25.69 -12.24 17.36
N PRO A 146 25.72 -13.06 18.43
CA PRO A 146 26.96 -13.55 19.03
C PRO A 146 27.87 -14.31 18.04
N ALA A 147 27.29 -15.18 17.20
CA ALA A 147 28.03 -15.97 16.21
C ALA A 147 28.54 -15.13 15.03
N GLU A 148 27.75 -14.14 14.60
CA GLU A 148 28.07 -13.25 13.48
C GLU A 148 29.21 -12.30 13.84
N ARG A 149 29.32 -11.90 15.11
CA ARG A 149 30.37 -11.00 15.59
C ARG A 149 31.78 -11.53 15.35
N ALA A 150 31.98 -12.85 15.47
CA ALA A 150 33.28 -13.48 15.23
C ALA A 150 33.71 -13.42 13.75
N HIS A 151 32.74 -13.40 12.83
CA HIS A 151 32.99 -13.43 11.38
C HIS A 151 32.70 -12.09 10.69
N HIS A 152 32.35 -11.05 11.47
CA HIS A 152 31.96 -9.76 10.91
C HIS A 152 33.17 -8.94 10.46
N ASN A 153 33.20 -8.61 9.17
CA ASN A 153 34.17 -7.67 8.62
C ASN A 153 33.56 -6.27 8.49
N CYS A 154 33.87 -5.42 9.48
CA CYS A 154 33.39 -4.04 9.56
C CYS A 154 33.74 -3.20 8.31
N TYR A 155 34.95 -3.37 7.79
CA TYR A 155 35.41 -2.63 6.62
C TYR A 155 34.62 -2.99 5.36
N ARG A 156 34.33 -4.28 5.15
CA ARG A 156 33.53 -4.75 4.03
C ARG A 156 32.13 -4.15 4.07
N GLN A 157 31.48 -4.16 5.24
CA GLN A 157 30.15 -3.59 5.42
C GLN A 157 30.11 -2.09 5.11
N LEU A 158 31.11 -1.34 5.59
CA LEU A 158 31.21 0.10 5.33
C LEU A 158 31.46 0.39 3.85
N ARG A 159 32.32 -0.39 3.19
CA ARG A 159 32.59 -0.27 1.76
C ARG A 159 31.33 -0.54 0.93
N GLU A 160 30.64 -1.63 1.18
CA GLU A 160 29.38 -1.97 0.52
C GLU A 160 28.33 -0.86 0.70
N ALA A 161 28.17 -0.34 1.92
CA ALA A 161 27.24 0.74 2.20
C ALA A 161 27.61 2.05 1.46
N TRP A 162 28.90 2.34 1.35
CA TRP A 162 29.40 3.49 0.60
C TRP A 162 29.18 3.33 -0.90
N ASP A 163 29.49 2.16 -1.47
CA ASP A 163 29.28 1.84 -2.88
C ASP A 163 27.79 1.94 -3.25
N GLN A 164 26.90 1.36 -2.43
CA GLN A 164 25.45 1.46 -2.60
C GLN A 164 24.96 2.91 -2.58
N ARG A 165 25.47 3.73 -1.64
CA ARG A 165 25.10 5.15 -1.56
C ARG A 165 25.59 5.91 -2.79
N GLN A 166 26.80 5.63 -3.25
CA GLN A 166 27.35 6.27 -4.44
C GLN A 166 26.52 5.92 -5.68
N GLU A 167 26.18 4.65 -5.86
CA GLU A 167 25.37 4.19 -6.99
C GLU A 167 23.95 4.78 -6.97
N HIS A 168 23.33 4.82 -5.78
CA HIS A 168 22.03 5.46 -5.59
C HIS A 168 22.08 6.95 -5.95
N SER A 169 23.11 7.67 -5.48
CA SER A 169 23.30 9.09 -5.81
C SER A 169 23.49 9.31 -7.31
N ARG A 170 24.33 8.50 -7.96
CA ARG A 170 24.53 8.54 -9.42
C ARG A 170 23.23 8.32 -10.18
N THR A 171 22.47 7.30 -9.79
CA THR A 171 21.18 6.97 -10.38
C THR A 171 20.21 8.15 -10.25
N LEU A 172 20.11 8.75 -9.06
CA LEU A 172 19.26 9.92 -8.82
C LEU A 172 19.66 11.10 -9.70
N VAL A 173 20.96 11.42 -9.79
CA VAL A 173 21.46 12.51 -10.65
C VAL A 173 21.13 12.25 -12.12
N LEU A 174 21.32 11.03 -12.62
CA LEU A 174 20.98 10.67 -13.99
C LEU A 174 19.47 10.75 -14.28
N CYS A 175 18.65 10.38 -13.30
CA CYS A 175 17.19 10.55 -13.37
C CYS A 175 16.80 12.03 -13.41
N LEU A 176 17.40 12.88 -12.56
CA LEU A 176 17.17 14.32 -12.54
C LEU A 176 17.61 14.98 -13.86
N LEU A 177 18.78 14.64 -14.40
CA LEU A 177 19.25 15.14 -15.69
C LEU A 177 18.33 14.74 -16.85
N ARG A 178 17.79 13.52 -16.84
CA ARG A 178 16.79 13.09 -17.82
C ARG A 178 15.50 13.92 -17.69
N ARG A 179 15.05 14.20 -16.47
CA ARG A 179 13.86 15.03 -16.23
C ARG A 179 14.07 16.48 -16.68
N LEU A 180 15.22 17.07 -16.36
CA LEU A 180 15.59 18.42 -16.79
C LEU A 180 15.64 18.54 -18.32
N ARG A 181 16.21 17.54 -19.02
CA ARG A 181 16.21 17.52 -20.49
C ARG A 181 14.80 17.49 -21.07
N LYS A 182 13.88 16.73 -20.47
CA LYS A 182 12.47 16.71 -20.91
C LYS A 182 11.81 18.07 -20.71
N LEU A 183 11.99 18.67 -19.53
CA LEU A 183 11.47 20.00 -19.22
C LEU A 183 12.03 21.05 -20.18
N HIS A 184 13.33 21.03 -20.46
CA HIS A 184 13.94 21.96 -21.41
C HIS A 184 13.35 21.81 -22.82
N ARG A 185 13.13 20.57 -23.29
CA ARG A 185 12.45 20.32 -24.58
C ARG A 185 11.04 20.88 -24.60
N THR A 186 10.25 20.65 -23.56
CA THR A 186 8.87 21.18 -23.48
C THR A 186 8.85 22.70 -23.40
N THR A 187 9.74 23.30 -22.60
CA THR A 187 9.86 24.76 -22.49
C THR A 187 10.27 25.38 -23.83
N ASN A 188 11.21 24.79 -24.55
CA ASN A 188 11.60 25.27 -25.87
C ASN A 188 10.46 25.13 -26.90
N LEU A 189 9.67 24.04 -26.83
CA LEU A 189 8.50 23.88 -27.68
C LEU A 189 7.46 24.97 -27.41
N ILE A 190 7.12 25.19 -26.14
CA ILE A 190 6.18 26.25 -25.73
C ILE A 190 6.70 27.62 -26.18
N ARG A 191 8.00 27.90 -25.97
CA ARG A 191 8.60 29.17 -26.41
C ARG A 191 8.48 29.38 -27.92
N ARG A 192 8.67 28.34 -28.73
CA ARG A 192 8.49 28.41 -30.19
C ARG A 192 7.03 28.63 -30.57
N GLN A 193 6.11 27.94 -29.92
CA GLN A 193 4.67 28.13 -30.15
C GLN A 193 4.22 29.56 -29.80
N LEU A 194 4.71 30.10 -28.70
CA LEU A 194 4.44 31.49 -28.31
C LEU A 194 5.01 32.49 -29.32
N ALA A 195 6.21 32.24 -29.85
CA ALA A 195 6.77 33.08 -30.91
C ALA A 195 5.92 33.04 -32.18
N GLN A 196 5.52 31.83 -32.64
CA GLN A 196 4.66 31.68 -33.82
C GLN A 196 3.29 32.34 -33.66
N LEU A 197 2.70 32.28 -32.45
CA LEU A 197 1.46 32.99 -32.16
C LEU A 197 1.68 34.51 -32.13
N GLY A 198 2.83 34.98 -31.66
CA GLY A 198 3.23 36.39 -31.74
C GLY A 198 3.31 36.86 -33.19
N ASP A 199 4.07 36.15 -34.03
CA ASP A 199 4.24 36.46 -35.45
C ASP A 199 2.87 36.50 -36.18
N PHE A 200 2.00 35.52 -35.92
CA PHE A 200 0.64 35.48 -36.49
C PHE A 200 -0.22 36.70 -36.10
N LEU A 201 -0.16 37.13 -34.84
CA LEU A 201 -0.92 38.29 -34.37
C LEU A 201 -0.36 39.61 -34.89
N GLU A 202 0.96 39.71 -35.11
CA GLU A 202 1.61 40.87 -35.72
C GLU A 202 1.23 41.02 -37.21
N ASP A 203 1.16 39.91 -37.96
CA ASP A 203 0.75 39.89 -39.37
C ASP A 203 -0.73 40.30 -39.57
N ASP A 204 -1.64 39.85 -38.70
CA ASP A 204 -3.05 40.29 -38.72
C ASP A 204 -3.20 41.78 -38.38
N THR A 205 -2.32 42.32 -37.54
CA THR A 205 -2.30 43.75 -37.20
C THR A 205 -1.82 44.60 -38.39
N LEU A 206 -0.88 44.08 -39.18
CA LEU A 206 -0.44 44.69 -40.45
C LEU A 206 -1.56 44.67 -41.50
N LEU A 207 -2.27 43.54 -41.65
CA LEU A 207 -3.42 43.40 -42.56
C LEU A 207 -4.61 44.31 -42.16
N MET A 208 -4.89 44.45 -40.86
CA MET A 208 -5.91 45.37 -40.35
C MET A 208 -5.49 46.84 -40.47
N SER A 209 -4.20 47.16 -40.33
CA SER A 209 -3.68 48.52 -40.56
C SER A 209 -3.76 48.91 -42.04
N THR A 210 -3.47 48.00 -42.98
CA THR A 210 -3.61 48.27 -44.43
C THR A 210 -5.05 48.48 -44.87
N ARG A 211 -6.03 47.91 -44.14
CA ARG A 211 -7.46 48.15 -44.41
C ARG A 211 -7.96 49.45 -43.78
N GLN A 212 -7.30 49.96 -42.74
CA GLN A 212 -7.60 51.26 -42.14
C GLN A 212 -7.09 52.43 -43.00
N GLU A 213 -5.95 52.29 -43.67
CA GLU A 213 -5.42 53.34 -44.58
C GLU A 213 -6.29 53.58 -45.83
N GLU A 214 -7.08 52.60 -46.30
CA GLU A 214 -8.01 52.81 -47.43
C GLU A 214 -9.32 53.51 -47.03
N THR A 215 -9.65 53.57 -45.74
CA THR A 215 -10.92 54.15 -45.26
C THR A 215 -10.81 55.54 -44.64
N GLU A 216 -9.60 56.06 -44.44
CA GLU A 216 -9.38 57.33 -43.73
C GLU A 216 -8.67 58.36 -44.62
N ALA A 217 -9.29 58.67 -45.77
CA ALA A 217 -8.97 59.85 -46.58
C ALA A 217 -10.13 60.85 -46.53
N THR A 218 -10.26 61.63 -45.46
CA THR A 218 -10.71 63.03 -45.55
C THR A 218 -10.29 63.83 -44.31
N PRO A 219 -9.76 65.07 -44.46
CA PRO A 219 -8.99 65.73 -43.41
C PRO A 219 -9.79 66.80 -42.68
N GLU A 220 -9.68 66.90 -41.35
CA GLU A 220 -9.96 68.15 -40.65
C GLU A 220 -8.91 68.50 -39.59
N ASN A 221 -8.31 69.65 -39.88
CA ASN A 221 -7.40 70.53 -39.17
C ASN A 221 -7.79 70.83 -37.71
N SER A 222 -6.81 70.81 -36.78
CA SER A 222 -6.25 71.99 -36.09
C SER A 222 -5.93 71.79 -34.59
N ASN A 223 -4.64 72.05 -34.29
CA ASN A 223 -4.08 72.76 -33.14
C ASN A 223 -3.97 72.10 -31.76
N GLY A 224 -2.72 72.08 -31.25
CA GLY A 224 -2.48 72.45 -29.85
C GLY A 224 -1.35 71.74 -29.11
N ALA A 225 -0.20 72.42 -29.05
CA ALA A 225 0.69 72.56 -27.89
C ALA A 225 1.60 71.40 -27.45
N GLU A 226 2.89 71.72 -27.59
CA GLU A 226 4.09 71.18 -26.97
C GLU A 226 4.04 71.08 -25.41
N VAL A 227 4.93 70.24 -24.84
CA VAL A 227 5.96 70.57 -23.83
C VAL A 227 6.17 69.50 -22.72
N TRP A 228 7.35 68.88 -22.82
CA TRP A 228 8.34 68.44 -21.80
C TRP A 228 8.05 67.45 -20.64
N ARG A 229 8.85 66.37 -20.72
CA ARG A 229 9.84 65.85 -19.72
C ARG A 229 9.34 65.49 -18.31
N GLY A 230 9.21 64.19 -18.06
CA GLY A 230 9.09 63.60 -16.71
C GLY A 230 10.31 62.73 -16.37
N GLN A 231 11.05 63.13 -15.34
CA GLN A 231 12.23 62.48 -14.77
C GLN A 231 12.04 61.00 -14.39
N ARG A 232 13.14 60.24 -14.54
CA ARG A 232 13.44 59.04 -13.73
C ARG A 232 13.59 59.43 -12.26
N GLN A 233 12.94 58.69 -11.36
CA GLN A 233 13.41 58.55 -9.98
C GLN A 233 13.45 57.08 -9.58
N SER A 234 14.61 56.72 -9.05
CA SER A 234 14.94 55.48 -8.38
C SER A 234 14.26 55.43 -7.01
N GLY A 235 13.72 54.27 -6.64
CA GLY A 235 13.25 53.97 -5.29
C GLY A 235 14.06 52.80 -4.73
N ILE A 236 14.57 53.00 -3.52
CA ILE A 236 15.40 52.12 -2.68
C ILE A 236 14.65 50.83 -2.32
#